data_AF-A0AAE6WGU4-F1
#
_entry.id   AF-A0AAE6WGU4-F1
#
_cell.length_a   1.000
_cell.length_b   1.000
_cell.length_c   1.000
_cell.angle_alpha   90.00
_cell.angle_beta   90.00
_cell.angle_gamma   90.00
#
_symmetry.space_group_name_H-M   'P 1'
#
loop_
_entity.id
_entity.type
_entity.pdbx_description
1 polymer ?
#
loop_
_entity_poly.entity_id
_entity_poly.type
_entity_poly.pdbx_seq_one_letter_code
_entity_poly.pdbx_strand_id
1 'polypeptide(L)'
;MEFNKTVILSGDVKDEKGNVFASMRTVLEGDGSTPVIMTMGNQEVVGFKDDGTPIVPKLQEDKLKAAQKELQAEAIKQQKELCVENGVDPELVNIINAEKEVK
;
A
#
# COMPACT_ATOMS: atom_id res chain seq x y z
N MET A 1 23.24 -13.74 -16.86
CA MET A 1 22.29 -14.15 -15.80
C MET A 1 21.96 -12.88 -15.05
N GLU A 2 20.72 -12.42 -15.16
CA GLU A 2 20.26 -11.21 -14.48
C GLU A 2 19.49 -11.63 -13.23
N PHE A 3 19.78 -10.97 -12.12
CA PHE A 3 19.12 -11.22 -10.84
C PHE A 3 18.26 -10.01 -10.52
N ASN A 4 16.96 -10.22 -10.32
CA ASN A 4 16.03 -9.17 -9.90
C ASN A 4 15.69 -9.37 -8.43
N LYS A 5 15.80 -8.30 -7.65
CA LYS A 5 15.44 -8.27 -6.23
C LYS A 5 14.07 -7.61 -6.10
N THR A 6 13.14 -8.31 -5.45
CA THR A 6 11.80 -7.80 -5.17
C THR A 6 11.56 -7.86 -3.67
N VAL A 7 10.99 -6.79 -3.10
CA VAL A 7 10.56 -6.75 -1.71
C VAL A 7 9.04 -6.77 -1.67
N ILE A 8 8.48 -7.64 -0.83
CA ILE A 8 7.04 -7.70 -0.59
C ILE A 8 6.81 -7.19 0.83
N LEU A 9 6.05 -6.11 0.95
CA LEU A 9 5.56 -5.63 2.24
C LEU A 9 4.10 -6.03 2.39
N SER A 10 3.77 -6.61 3.54
CA SER A 10 2.40 -7.01 3.88
C SER A 10 2.11 -6.75 5.34
N GLY A 11 0.85 -6.42 5.65
CA GLY A 11 0.40 -6.18 7.01
C GLY A 11 -1.10 -6.39 7.16
N ASP A 12 -1.50 -6.86 8.33
CA ASP A 12 -2.89 -7.02 8.70
C ASP A 12 -3.34 -5.90 9.62
N VAL A 13 -4.55 -5.37 9.39
CA VAL A 13 -5.20 -4.38 10.23
C VAL A 13 -6.23 -5.07 11.09
N LYS A 14 -6.03 -4.98 12.41
CA LYS A 14 -6.87 -5.63 13.42
C LYS A 14 -7.83 -4.65 14.08
N ASP A 15 -9.03 -5.13 14.41
CA ASP A 15 -9.99 -4.41 15.23
C ASP A 15 -9.61 -4.45 16.72
N GLU A 16 -10.41 -3.82 17.58
CA GLU A 16 -10.17 -3.80 19.03
C GLU A 16 -10.31 -5.17 19.71
N LYS A 17 -10.97 -6.12 19.02
CA LYS A 17 -11.16 -7.51 19.47
C LYS A 17 -10.07 -8.44 18.94
N GLY A 18 -9.14 -7.92 18.13
CA GLY A 18 -8.03 -8.67 17.53
C GLY A 18 -8.36 -9.36 16.20
N ASN A 19 -9.54 -9.13 15.61
CA ASN A 19 -9.92 -9.71 14.32
C ASN A 19 -9.31 -8.92 13.18
N VAL A 20 -8.80 -9.61 12.16
CA VAL A 20 -8.30 -8.98 10.93
C VAL A 20 -9.49 -8.53 10.09
N PHE A 21 -9.65 -7.22 9.92
CA PHE A 21 -10.72 -6.66 9.09
C PHE A 21 -10.20 -6.12 7.75
N ALA A 22 -8.88 -5.96 7.61
CA ALA A 22 -8.26 -5.66 6.33
C ALA A 22 -6.84 -6.22 6.29
N SER A 23 -6.40 -6.64 5.12
CA SER A 23 -5.00 -6.99 4.85
C SER A 23 -4.48 -6.11 3.73
N MET A 24 -3.22 -5.71 3.83
CA MET A 24 -2.59 -4.83 2.86
C MET A 24 -1.32 -5.48 2.34
N ARG A 25 -1.03 -5.25 1.06
CA ARG A 25 0.17 -5.75 0.40
C ARG A 25 0.66 -4.79 -0.67
N THR A 26 1.97 -4.71 -0.82
CA THR A 26 2.61 -4.08 -1.98
C THR A 26 3.85 -4.86 -2.39
N VAL A 27 4.25 -4.68 -3.64
CA VAL A 27 5.41 -5.31 -4.26
C VAL A 27 6.30 -4.17 -4.78
N LEU A 28 7.57 -4.24 -4.41
CA LEU A 28 8.56 -3.20 -4.67
C LEU A 28 9.66 -3.78 -5.55
N GLU A 29 9.90 -3.13 -6.68
CA GLU A 29 10.85 -3.58 -7.71
C GLU A 29 12.05 -2.64 -7.84
N GLY A 30 12.00 -1.45 -7.21
CA GLY A 30 13.05 -0.44 -7.33
C GLY A 30 13.17 0.16 -8.74
N ASP A 31 12.05 0.29 -9.43
CA ASP A 31 11.94 0.80 -10.81
C ASP A 31 11.63 2.30 -10.88
N GLY A 32 11.61 2.99 -9.74
CA GLY A 32 11.27 4.40 -9.63
C GLY A 32 9.76 4.66 -9.52
N SER A 33 8.90 3.64 -9.69
CA SER A 33 7.46 3.82 -9.58
C SER A 33 7.02 4.08 -8.14
N THR A 34 5.94 4.85 -7.97
CA THR A 34 5.29 5.04 -6.67
C THR A 34 4.61 3.74 -6.22
N PRO A 35 4.92 3.20 -5.03
CA PRO A 35 4.31 1.98 -4.52
C PRO A 35 2.80 2.10 -4.42
N VAL A 36 2.10 1.09 -4.94
CA VAL A 36 0.64 0.97 -4.82
C VAL A 36 0.33 -0.06 -3.75
N ILE A 37 -0.37 0.35 -2.70
CA ILE A 37 -0.86 -0.56 -1.66
C ILE A 37 -2.18 -1.17 -2.09
N MET A 38 -2.20 -2.48 -2.28
CA MET A 38 -3.44 -3.23 -2.41
C MET A 38 -4.02 -3.45 -1.02
N THR A 39 -5.23 -2.95 -0.78
CA THR A 39 -5.98 -3.18 0.46
C THR A 39 -7.13 -4.14 0.19
N MET A 40 -7.17 -5.26 0.90
CA MET A 40 -8.26 -6.22 0.85
C MET A 40 -9.06 -6.12 2.14
N GLY A 41 -10.30 -5.63 2.03
CA GLY A 41 -11.20 -5.51 3.18
C GLY A 41 -11.94 -6.82 3.45
N ASN A 42 -11.86 -7.29 4.68
CA ASN A 42 -12.71 -8.34 5.25
C ASN A 42 -13.75 -7.74 6.21
N GLN A 43 -14.13 -6.47 5.98
CA GLN A 43 -15.07 -5.76 6.84
C GLN A 43 -16.45 -6.40 6.76
N GLU A 44 -17.04 -6.66 7.92
CA GLU A 44 -18.43 -7.07 8.01
C GLU A 44 -19.33 -5.89 7.62
N VAL A 45 -20.02 -6.05 6.49
CA VAL A 45 -20.99 -5.07 6.02
C VAL A 45 -22.27 -5.23 6.84
N VAL A 46 -22.64 -4.19 7.60
CA VAL A 46 -23.83 -4.22 8.47
C VAL A 46 -25.11 -4.02 7.66
N GLY A 47 -25.01 -3.35 6.52
CA GLY A 47 -26.12 -3.12 5.59
C GLY A 47 -25.69 -2.27 4.41
N PHE A 48 -26.65 -1.85 3.59
CA PHE A 48 -26.43 -0.95 2.46
C PHE A 48 -27.45 0.18 2.51
N LYS A 49 -27.06 1.36 2.03
CA LYS A 49 -28.00 2.46 1.75
C LYS A 49 -28.72 2.20 0.43
N ASP A 50 -29.79 2.95 0.17
CA ASP A 50 -30.55 2.86 -1.09
C ASP A 50 -29.72 3.17 -2.35
N ASP A 51 -28.61 3.90 -2.20
CA ASP A 51 -27.64 4.19 -3.28
C ASP A 51 -26.60 3.07 -3.48
N GLY A 52 -26.68 1.99 -2.71
CA GLY A 52 -25.74 0.87 -2.74
C GLY A 52 -24.46 1.09 -1.93
N THR A 53 -24.31 2.21 -1.21
CA THR A 53 -23.15 2.44 -0.34
C THR A 53 -23.18 1.48 0.86
N PRO A 54 -22.12 0.69 1.11
CA PRO A 54 -22.06 -0.19 2.26
C PRO A 54 -22.01 0.62 3.57
N ILE A 55 -22.75 0.16 4.57
CA ILE A 55 -22.73 0.69 5.93
C ILE A 55 -21.70 -0.12 6.71
N VAL A 56 -20.56 0.52 6.98
CA VAL A 56 -19.46 -0.05 7.76
C VAL A 56 -19.31 0.69 9.10
N PRO A 57 -18.85 0.03 10.18
CA PRO A 57 -18.62 0.68 11.46
C PRO A 57 -17.54 1.78 11.33
N LYS A 58 -17.90 3.02 11.65
CA LYS A 58 -17.07 4.23 11.49
C LYS A 58 -15.68 4.12 12.15
N LEU A 59 -15.56 3.34 13.24
CA LEU A 59 -14.31 3.13 13.98
C LEU A 59 -13.19 2.46 13.15
N GLN A 60 -13.53 1.81 12.04
CA GLN A 60 -12.57 1.05 11.23
C GLN A 60 -11.92 1.89 10.12
N GLU A 61 -12.61 2.94 9.64
CA GLU A 61 -12.13 3.73 8.50
C GLU A 61 -10.90 4.57 8.85
N ASP A 62 -10.87 5.16 10.05
CA ASP A 62 -9.72 5.94 10.54
C ASP A 62 -8.50 5.04 10.80
N LYS A 63 -8.72 3.83 11.35
CA LYS A 63 -7.65 2.83 11.54
C LYS A 63 -7.07 2.35 10.22
N LEU A 64 -7.93 2.12 9.23
CA LEU A 64 -7.50 1.71 7.90
C LEU A 64 -6.65 2.80 7.24
N LYS A 65 -7.09 4.06 7.30
CA LYS A 65 -6.33 5.20 6.77
C LYS A 65 -4.97 5.37 7.45
N ALA A 66 -4.92 5.22 8.78
CA ALA A 66 -3.66 5.27 9.52
C ALA A 66 -2.70 4.16 9.08
N ALA A 67 -3.19 2.92 9.02
CA ALA A 67 -2.38 1.77 8.63
C ALA A 67 -1.91 1.85 7.16
N GLN A 68 -2.76 2.34 6.25
CA GLN A 68 -2.38 2.61 4.86
C GLN A 68 -1.26 3.65 4.77
N LYS A 69 -1.34 4.74 5.56
CA LYS A 69 -0.29 5.76 5.60
C LYS A 69 1.04 5.20 6.11
N GLU A 70 1.01 4.39 7.17
CA GLU A 70 2.20 3.75 7.73
C GLU A 70 2.86 2.80 6.73
N LEU A 71 2.06 1.93 6.09
CA LEU A 71 2.57 1.00 5.09
C LEU A 71 3.08 1.73 3.84
N GLN A 72 2.39 2.79 3.39
CA GLN A 72 2.85 3.61 2.27
C GLN A 72 4.20 4.27 2.58
N ALA A 73 4.39 4.79 3.80
CA ALA A 73 5.65 5.42 4.19
C ALA A 73 6.83 4.43 4.18
N GLU A 74 6.63 3.22 4.73
CA GLU A 74 7.65 2.16 4.68
C GLU A 74 7.89 1.69 3.24
N ALA A 75 6.83 1.55 2.44
CA ALA A 75 6.93 1.17 1.04
C ALA A 75 7.74 2.17 0.21
N ILE A 76 7.49 3.47 0.38
CA ILE A 76 8.27 4.53 -0.29
C ILE A 76 9.75 4.44 0.12
N LYS A 77 10.03 4.29 1.42
CA LYS A 77 11.40 4.18 1.92
C LYS A 77 12.14 3.00 1.27
N GLN A 78 11.55 1.80 1.33
CA GLN A 78 12.16 0.58 0.78
C GLN A 78 12.29 0.63 -0.75
N GLN A 79 11.30 1.21 -1.44
CA GLN A 79 11.35 1.41 -2.89
C GLN A 79 12.51 2.36 -3.27
N LYS A 80 12.73 3.44 -2.52
CA LYS A 80 13.88 4.34 -2.73
C LYS A 80 15.21 3.63 -2.49
N GLU A 81 15.31 2.79 -1.46
CA GLU A 81 16.51 1.99 -1.21
C GLU A 81 16.79 1.04 -2.38
N LEU A 82 15.77 0.34 -2.89
CA LEU A 82 15.88 -0.52 -4.07
C LEU A 82 16.22 0.27 -5.35
N CYS A 83 15.70 1.49 -5.53
CA CYS A 83 16.05 2.34 -6.67
C CYS A 83 17.56 2.64 -6.68
N VAL A 84 18.14 2.98 -5.52
CA VAL A 84 19.59 3.22 -5.40
C VAL A 84 20.38 1.95 -5.73
N GLU A 85 19.95 0.79 -5.25
CA GLU A 85 20.58 -0.50 -5.59
C GLU A 85 20.54 -0.79 -7.11
N ASN A 86 19.46 -0.38 -7.79
CA ASN A 86 19.24 -0.61 -9.22
C ASN A 86 19.78 0.52 -10.14
N GLY A 87 20.33 1.60 -9.57
CA GLY A 87 20.79 2.77 -10.33
C GLY A 87 19.67 3.65 -10.90
N VAL A 88 18.48 3.59 -10.30
CA VAL A 88 17.32 4.43 -10.62
C VAL A 88 17.25 5.62 -9.66
N ASP A 89 16.78 6.77 -10.12
CA ASP A 89 16.62 7.96 -9.28
C ASP A 89 15.50 7.75 -8.23
N PRO A 90 15.82 7.75 -6.91
CA PRO A 90 14.83 7.58 -5.86
C PRO A 90 13.84 8.75 -5.72
N GLU A 91 14.09 9.91 -6.33
CA GLU A 91 13.15 11.04 -6.27
C GLU A 91 11.87 10.79 -7.07
N LEU A 92 11.92 9.90 -8.06
CA LEU A 92 10.78 9.51 -8.90
C LEU A 92 9.66 8.84 -8.10
N VAL A 93 10.03 8.10 -7.05
CA VAL A 93 9.11 7.28 -6.22
C VAL A 93 7.98 8.10 -5.61
N ASN A 94 8.20 9.38 -5.34
CA ASN A 94 7.22 10.23 -4.67
C ASN A 94 6.12 10.76 -5.59
N ILE A 95 6.30 10.70 -6.92
CA ILE A 95 5.40 11.28 -7.91
C ILE A 95 4.91 10.19 -8.86
N ILE A 96 3.60 9.97 -8.88
CA ILE A 96 2.98 8.94 -9.72
C ILE A 96 3.31 9.19 -11.19
N ASN A 97 3.87 8.18 -11.86
CA ASN A 97 4.29 8.17 -13.27
C ASN A 97 5.53 9.02 -13.60
N ALA A 98 6.25 9.60 -12.63
CA ALA A 98 7.48 10.35 -12.93
C ALA A 98 8.55 9.48 -13.60
N GLU A 99 8.57 8.17 -13.31
CA GLU A 99 9.46 7.20 -13.93
C GLU A 99 9.24 7.03 -15.45
N LYS A 100 8.09 7.48 -15.97
CA LYS A 100 7.75 7.42 -17.40
C LYS A 100 8.20 8.67 -18.16
N GLU A 101 8.45 9.77 -17.48
CA GLU A 101 8.89 11.04 -18.11
C GLU A 101 10.40 11.10 -18.35
N VAL A 102 11.17 10.20 -17.72
CA VAL A 102 12.63 10.12 -17.82
C VAL A 102 13.09 9.12 -18.91
N LYS A 103 12.15 8.38 -19.53
CA LYS A 103 12.42 7.37 -20.57
C LYS A 103 12.47 7.94 -21.98
#